data_AF-A0A7V5YIN6-F1
#
_entry.id   AF-A0A7V5YIN6-F1
#
_cell.length_a   1.000
_cell.length_b   1.000
_cell.length_c   1.000
_cell.angle_alpha   90.00
_cell.angle_beta   90.00
_cell.angle_gamma   90.00
#
_symmetry.space_group_name_H-M   'P 1'
#
loop_
_entity.id
_entity.type
_entity.pdbx_description
1 polymer ?
#
loop_
_entity_poly.entity_id
_entity_poly.type
_entity_poly.pdbx_seq_one_letter_code
_entity_poly.pdbx_strand_id
1 'polypeptide(L)' 'MRFHKVRPKKVATIVAEQIIETIKDGSFPVGSKLPSEFELAEHMGVSRPTIREALSALTAVGLIES' A
#
# COMPACT_ATOMS: atom_id res chain seq x y z
N MET A 1 -0.20 -15.72 -33.97
CA MET A 1 -0.01 -14.81 -32.82
C MET A 1 0.16 -15.63 -31.55
N ARG A 2 1.22 -15.42 -30.77
CA ARG A 2 1.37 -16.03 -29.42
C ARG A 2 0.86 -15.04 -28.37
N PHE A 3 -0.18 -15.41 -27.65
CA PHE A 3 -0.63 -14.69 -26.45
C PHE A 3 0.15 -15.18 -25.23
N HIS A 4 0.46 -14.28 -24.29
CA HIS A 4 1.14 -14.59 -23.02
C HIS A 4 0.18 -14.42 -21.84
N LYS A 5 0.45 -15.11 -20.73
CA LYS A 5 -0.39 -15.05 -19.52
C LYS A 5 -0.27 -13.69 -18.84
N VAL A 6 -1.37 -12.95 -18.76
CA VAL A 6 -1.49 -11.74 -17.95
C VAL A 6 -1.75 -12.14 -16.50
N ARG A 7 -0.99 -11.59 -15.56
CA ARG A 7 -1.27 -11.73 -14.12
C ARG A 7 -1.88 -10.44 -13.62
N PRO A 8 -3.13 -10.43 -13.12
CA PRO A 8 -3.72 -9.24 -12.55
C PRO A 8 -2.94 -8.83 -11.30
N LYS A 9 -2.74 -7.53 -11.14
CA LYS A 9 -2.13 -6.97 -9.93
C LYS A 9 -3.14 -6.98 -8.81
N LYS A 10 -2.73 -7.45 -7.62
CA LYS A 10 -3.60 -7.40 -6.44
C LYS A 10 -3.81 -5.94 -6.01
N VAL A 11 -5.02 -5.63 -5.52
CA VAL A 11 -5.34 -4.30 -4.99
C VAL A 11 -4.41 -3.91 -3.84
N ALA A 12 -4.08 -4.85 -2.94
CA ALA A 12 -3.12 -4.60 -1.86
C ALA A 12 -1.72 -4.18 -2.38
N THR A 13 -1.28 -4.71 -3.52
CA THR A 13 -0.01 -4.29 -4.14
C THR A 13 -0.09 -2.85 -4.65
N ILE A 14 -1.24 -2.45 -5.21
CA ILE A 14 -1.45 -1.07 -5.68
C ILE A 14 -1.45 -0.10 -4.48
N VAL A 15 -2.13 -0.47 -3.39
CA VAL A 15 -2.14 0.31 -2.14
C VAL A 15 -0.71 0.49 -1.59
N ALA A 16 0.05 -0.61 -1.50
CA ALA A 16 1.41 -0.57 -0.98
C ALA A 16 2.31 0.37 -1.81
N GLU A 17 2.21 0.31 -3.14
CA GLU A 17 2.96 1.21 -4.03
C GLU A 17 2.55 2.68 -3.84
N GLN A 18 1.27 2.97 -3.67
CA GLN A 18 0.82 4.34 -3.45
C GLN A 18 1.38 4.90 -2.14
N ILE A 19 1.44 4.09 -1.08
CA ILE A 19 2.09 4.49 0.19
C ILE A 19 3.60 4.70 0.00
N ILE A 20 4.27 3.85 -0.80
CA ILE A 20 5.69 4.03 -1.11
C ILE A 20 5.94 5.36 -1.82
N GLU A 21 5.09 5.71 -2.80
CA GLU A 21 5.23 6.96 -3.53
C GLU A 21 5.02 8.18 -2.61
N THR A 22 4.07 8.14 -1.68
CA THR A 22 3.88 9.24 -0.73
C THR A 22 5.01 9.39 0.30
N ILE A 23 5.75 8.31 0.57
CA ILE A 23 6.99 8.38 1.37
C ILE A 23 8.11 9.00 0.53
N LYS A 24 8.24 8.61 -0.74
CA LYS A 24 9.28 9.11 -1.65
C LYS A 24 9.11 10.59 -2.00
N ASP A 25 7.88 11.05 -2.19
CA ASP A 25 7.58 12.44 -2.51
C ASP A 25 7.62 13.38 -1.28
N GLY A 26 7.78 12.80 -0.08
CA GLY A 26 7.90 13.54 1.18
C GLY A 26 6.57 13.94 1.81
N SER A 27 5.42 13.52 1.26
CA SER A 27 4.10 13.74 1.87
C SER A 27 3.97 13.05 3.23
N PHE A 28 4.61 11.88 3.38
CA PHE A 28 4.81 11.21 4.67
C PHE A 28 6.31 11.05 4.93
N PRO A 29 6.95 12.02 5.60
CA PRO A 29 8.36 11.92 5.96
C PRO A 29 8.66 10.66 6.78
N VAL A 30 9.90 10.17 6.69
CA VAL A 30 10.36 9.03 7.51
C VAL A 30 10.17 9.36 8.99
N GLY A 31 9.57 8.42 9.73
CA GLY A 31 9.22 8.58 11.15
C GLY A 31 7.89 9.30 11.40
N SER A 32 7.23 9.81 10.36
CA SER A 32 5.86 10.31 10.49
C SER A 32 4.86 9.17 10.64
N LYS A 33 3.73 9.48 11.27
CA LYS A 33 2.65 8.51 11.47
C LYS A 33 1.74 8.48 10.25
N LEU A 34 1.54 7.29 9.68
CA LEU A 34 0.52 7.08 8.65
C LEU A 34 -0.90 7.21 9.24
N PRO A 35 -1.91 7.58 8.42
CA PRO A 35 -3.30 7.50 8.83
C PRO A 35 -3.69 6.08 9.25
N SER A 36 -4.75 5.95 10.03
CA SER A 36 -5.25 4.64 10.48
C SER A 36 -5.69 3.77 9.30
N GLU A 37 -5.75 2.44 9.51
CA GLU A 37 -6.29 1.51 8.49
C GLU A 37 -7.69 1.90 8.01
N PHE A 38 -8.50 2.48 8.90
CA PHE A 38 -9.84 2.95 8.59
C PHE A 38 -9.80 4.17 7.67
N GLU A 39 -9.02 5.19 8.00
CA GLU A 39 -8.87 6.39 7.18
C GLU A 39 -8.30 6.07 5.80
N LEU A 40 -7.25 5.23 5.74
CA LEU A 40 -6.67 4.78 4.47
C LEU A 40 -7.69 4.04 3.60
N ALA A 41 -8.51 3.18 4.21
CA ALA A 41 -9.56 2.44 3.50
C ALA A 41 -10.61 3.40 2.88
N GLU A 42 -11.07 4.38 3.66
CA GLU A 42 -12.01 5.41 3.20
C GLU A 42 -11.38 6.28 2.09
N HIS A 43 -10.16 6.77 2.28
CA HIS A 43 -9.46 7.63 1.31
C HIS A 43 -9.17 6.92 -0.02
N MET A 44 -8.80 5.64 0.03
CA MET A 44 -8.43 4.86 -1.15
C MET A 44 -9.62 4.09 -1.76
N GLY A 45 -10.79 4.10 -1.11
CA GLY A 45 -11.97 3.37 -1.57
C GLY A 45 -11.79 1.86 -1.60
N VAL A 46 -11.02 1.30 -0.67
CA VAL A 46 -10.72 -0.13 -0.58
C VAL A 46 -11.09 -0.70 0.78
N SER A 47 -11.17 -2.03 0.89
CA SER A 47 -11.52 -2.67 2.17
C SER A 47 -10.38 -2.57 3.20
N ARG A 48 -10.72 -2.48 4.49
CA ARG A 48 -9.74 -2.50 5.59
C ARG A 48 -8.79 -3.71 5.55
N PRO A 49 -9.25 -4.95 5.27
CA PRO A 49 -8.34 -6.09 5.09
C PRO A 49 -7.31 -5.89 3.97
N THR A 50 -7.67 -5.20 2.89
CA THR A 50 -6.76 -4.87 1.79
C THR A 50 -5.68 -3.88 2.23
N ILE A 51 -6.06 -2.85 3.00
CA ILE A 51 -5.10 -1.93 3.61
C ILE A 51 -4.15 -2.70 4.53
N ARG A 52 -4.68 -3.55 5.42
CA ARG A 52 -3.87 -4.34 6.34
C ARG A 52 -2.89 -5.27 5.62
N GLU A 53 -3.30 -5.92 4.52
CA GLU A 53 -2.40 -6.74 3.69
C GLU A 53 -1.26 -5.89 3.11
N ALA A 54 -1.58 -4.70 2.60
CA ALA A 54 -0.59 -3.77 2.05
C ALA A 54 0.40 -3.28 3.12
N LEU A 55 -0.10 -2.81 4.27
CA LEU A 55 0.74 -2.39 5.39
C LEU A 55 1.61 -3.53 5.91
N SER A 56 1.05 -4.73 6.06
CA SER A 56 1.81 -5.93 6.47
C SER A 56 2.96 -6.23 5.50
N ALA A 57 2.73 -6.08 4.19
CA ALA A 57 3.77 -6.27 3.18
C ALA A 57 4.87 -5.22 3.29
N LEU A 58 4.52 -3.95 3.57
CA LEU A 58 5.48 -2.86 3.78
C LEU A 58 6.29 -3.05 5.07
N THR A 59 5.65 -3.49 6.15
CA THR A 59 6.32 -3.83 7.42
C THR A 59 7.28 -5.00 7.23
N ALA A 60 6.88 -6.03 6.48
CA ALA A 60 7.73 -7.20 6.23
C ALA A 60 9.04 -6.86 5.49
N VAL A 61 9.06 -5.77 4.72
CA VAL A 61 10.26 -5.28 4.03
C VAL A 61 10.96 -4.13 4.77
N GLY A 62 10.48 -3.76 5.97
CA GLY A 62 11.09 -2.73 6.82
C GLY A 62 10.87 -1.30 6.35
N LEU A 63 9.86 -1.04 5.51
CA LEU A 63 9.54 0.31 5.04
C LEU A 63 8.72 1.11 6.05
N ILE A 64 7.93 0.42 6.88
CA ILE A 64 7.10 1.02 7.93
C ILE A 64 7.12 0.15 9.19
N GLU A 65 6.75 0.75 10.32
CA GLU A 65 6.59 0.06 11.60
C GLU A 65 5.15 0.22 12.11
N SER A 66 4.69 -0.71 12.94
CA SER A 66 3.33 -0.73 13.54
C SER A 66 3.36 -0.30 15.01
#